data_AF-A0A0A7CMX6-F1
#
_entry.id   AF-A0A0A7CMX6-F1
#
_cell.length_a   1.000
_cell.length_b   1.000
_cell.length_c   1.000
_cell.angle_alpha   90.00
_cell.angle_beta   90.00
_cell.angle_gamma   90.00
#
_symmetry.space_group_name_H-M   'P 1'
#
loop_
_entity.id
_entity.type
_entity.pdbx_description
1 polymer ?
#
loop_
_entity_poly.entity_id
_entity_poly.type
_entity_poly.pdbx_seq_one_letter_code
_entity_poly.pdbx_strand_id
1 'polypeptide(L)'
;MQLHWVLSGLGVVRAVTFNFINECAHEIQVYDNTVTAALCRSTTLGLACFDTEPIRKQHVSKELLYVHDAVVVAEFSVDLSMKRVWYDVSIVPPGSESCTNLEECLRRTNTTGFNVPLLINPINYQHNVAPYNCHYRICYENGCPDAYMFPTDDIKTMNCPLDTMFDVTFCPDLPP
;
A
#
# COMPACT_ATOMS: atom_id res chain seq x y z
N MET A 1 -1.58 -31.65 -45.79
CA MET A 1 -0.87 -31.15 -44.60
C MET A 1 -1.14 -29.65 -44.49
N GLN A 2 -2.04 -29.25 -43.59
CA GLN A 2 -2.37 -27.84 -43.33
C GLN A 2 -1.67 -27.46 -42.03
N LEU A 3 -0.69 -26.54 -42.09
CA LEU A 3 -0.10 -25.94 -40.90
C LEU A 3 -1.08 -24.90 -40.35
N HIS A 4 -1.65 -25.15 -39.17
CA HIS A 4 -2.31 -24.12 -38.39
C HIS A 4 -1.24 -23.28 -37.68
N TRP A 5 -1.17 -22.00 -38.04
CA TRP A 5 -0.44 -21.00 -37.27
C TRP A 5 -1.25 -20.69 -36.01
N VAL A 6 -0.73 -21.08 -34.85
CA VAL A 6 -1.23 -20.56 -33.57
C VAL A 6 -0.67 -19.15 -33.45
N LEU A 7 -1.52 -18.15 -33.70
CA LEU A 7 -1.26 -16.78 -33.27
C LEU A 7 -1.32 -16.78 -31.74
N SER A 8 -0.16 -16.94 -31.10
CA SER A 8 0.01 -16.64 -29.69
C SER A 8 -0.23 -15.15 -29.50
N GLY A 9 -1.46 -14.78 -29.13
CA GLY A 9 -1.77 -13.43 -28.71
C GLY A 9 -0.90 -13.09 -27.50
N LEU A 10 -0.01 -12.12 -27.66
CA LEU A 10 0.65 -11.46 -26.53
C LEU A 10 -0.45 -10.80 -25.71
N GLY A 11 -0.93 -11.49 -24.67
CA GLY A 11 -1.83 -10.91 -23.69
C GLY A 11 -1.10 -9.72 -23.05
N VAL A 12 -1.64 -8.52 -23.23
CA VAL A 12 -1.18 -7.35 -22.48
C VAL A 12 -1.47 -7.62 -21.01
N VAL A 13 -0.45 -7.93 -20.22
CA VAL A 13 -0.56 -7.93 -18.77
C VAL A 13 -0.83 -6.49 -18.38
N ARG A 14 -2.03 -6.20 -17.89
CA ARG A 14 -2.32 -4.91 -17.27
C ARG A 14 -1.54 -4.87 -15.95
N ALA A 15 -0.70 -3.85 -15.81
CA ALA A 15 0.07 -3.63 -14.59
C ALA A 15 -0.84 -3.09 -13.48
N VAL A 16 -0.51 -3.42 -12.24
CA VAL A 16 -1.07 -2.78 -11.05
C VAL A 16 -0.78 -1.27 -11.11
N THR A 17 -1.70 -0.45 -10.62
CA THR A 17 -1.54 1.01 -10.57
C THR A 17 -1.73 1.52 -9.16
N PHE A 18 -0.88 2.43 -8.72
CA PHE A 18 -0.98 3.10 -7.43
C PHE A 18 -1.10 4.61 -7.63
N ASN A 19 -2.12 5.21 -7.02
CA ASN A 19 -2.31 6.65 -6.95
C ASN A 19 -2.09 7.06 -5.50
N PHE A 20 -1.04 7.83 -5.23
CA PHE A 20 -0.76 8.34 -3.88
C PHE A 20 -1.36 9.75 -3.73
N ILE A 21 -2.16 9.93 -2.68
CA ILE A 21 -2.94 11.14 -2.43
C ILE A 21 -2.58 11.63 -1.02
N ASN A 22 -2.15 12.89 -0.91
CA ASN A 22 -1.93 13.52 0.39
C ASN A 22 -3.09 14.50 0.68
N GLU A 23 -3.98 14.14 1.60
CA GLU A 23 -5.04 15.03 2.10
C GLU A 23 -4.65 15.75 3.40
N CYS A 24 -3.45 15.49 3.93
CA CYS A 24 -2.95 16.14 5.12
C CYS A 24 -2.86 17.66 4.92
N ALA A 25 -2.99 18.41 6.02
CA ALA A 25 -2.84 19.87 6.00
C ALA A 25 -1.40 20.35 5.67
N HIS A 26 -0.44 19.42 5.60
CA HIS A 26 0.98 19.66 5.36
C HIS A 26 1.53 18.67 4.32
N GLU A 27 2.69 18.99 3.76
CA GLU A 27 3.46 18.07 2.92
C GLU A 27 3.93 16.87 3.75
N ILE A 28 3.85 15.67 3.19
CA ILE A 28 4.42 14.47 3.79
C ILE A 28 5.58 13.98 2.91
N GLN A 29 6.59 13.41 3.54
CA GLN A 29 7.67 12.74 2.84
C GLN A 29 7.32 11.26 2.76
N VAL A 30 7.44 10.61 1.61
CA VAL A 30 7.24 9.17 1.46
C VAL A 30 8.51 8.47 0.99
N TYR A 31 8.76 7.26 1.46
CA TYR A 31 9.96 6.49 1.18
C TYR A 31 9.58 5.07 0.73
N ASP A 32 10.14 4.62 -0.40
CA ASP A 32 9.80 3.34 -1.05
C ASP A 32 10.89 2.24 -0.90
N ASN A 33 11.76 2.35 0.11
CA ASN A 33 13.03 1.61 0.28
C ASN A 33 14.20 2.04 -0.64
N THR A 34 13.96 2.90 -1.64
CA THR A 34 15.01 3.37 -2.55
C THR A 34 15.12 4.88 -2.65
N VAL A 35 13.99 5.58 -2.63
CA VAL A 35 13.91 7.03 -2.84
C VAL A 35 12.94 7.62 -1.82
N THR A 36 13.29 8.78 -1.29
CA THR A 36 12.36 9.64 -0.55
C THR A 36 11.79 10.68 -1.51
N ALA A 37 10.47 10.84 -1.53
CA ALA A 37 9.76 11.83 -2.34
C ALA A 37 8.81 12.66 -1.48
N ALA A 38 8.69 13.95 -1.78
CA ALA A 38 7.71 14.82 -1.16
C ALA A 38 6.34 14.64 -1.82
N LEU A 39 5.27 14.48 -1.04
CA LEU A 39 3.89 14.54 -1.50
C LEU A 39 3.25 15.83 -1.01
N CYS A 40 3.10 16.80 -1.92
CA CYS A 40 2.31 18.01 -1.67
C CYS A 40 0.85 17.67 -1.37
N ARG A 41 0.19 18.53 -0.57
CA ARG A 41 -1.26 18.44 -0.33
C ARG A 41 -2.03 18.47 -1.67
N SER A 42 -2.95 17.52 -1.84
CA SER A 42 -3.92 17.50 -2.91
C SER A 42 -4.81 18.74 -2.79
N THR A 43 -4.65 19.68 -3.71
CA THR A 43 -5.62 20.74 -3.95
C THR A 43 -6.52 20.30 -5.10
N THR A 44 -7.71 20.88 -5.23
CA THR A 44 -8.74 20.54 -6.24
C THR A 44 -8.24 20.60 -7.71
N LEU A 45 -6.98 20.99 -7.95
CA LEU A 45 -6.29 21.05 -9.24
C LEU A 45 -5.32 19.87 -9.51
N GLY A 46 -5.32 18.81 -8.69
CA GLY A 46 -4.88 17.47 -9.10
C GLY A 46 -3.41 17.31 -9.52
N LEU A 47 -2.52 18.21 -9.11
CA LEU A 47 -1.07 18.07 -9.34
C LEU A 47 -0.39 17.74 -8.01
N ALA A 48 -0.15 16.44 -7.80
CA ALA A 48 0.87 16.01 -6.85
C ALA A 48 2.23 16.56 -7.33
N CYS A 49 2.97 17.22 -6.45
CA CYS A 49 4.37 17.55 -6.70
C CYS A 49 5.22 16.27 -6.67
N PHE A 50 5.04 15.36 -7.63
CA PHE A 50 6.03 14.32 -7.86
C PHE A 50 7.20 14.98 -8.60
N ASP A 51 8.21 15.45 -7.87
CA ASP A 51 9.47 15.90 -8.49
C ASP A 51 10.46 14.75 -8.69
N THR A 52 9.94 13.52 -8.74
CA THR A 52 10.64 12.37 -9.28
C THR A 52 9.71 11.71 -10.29
N GLU A 53 10.29 11.25 -11.40
CA GLU A 53 9.67 10.29 -12.33
C GLU A 53 8.70 9.41 -11.56
N PRO A 54 7.41 9.34 -11.95
CA PRO A 54 6.42 8.62 -11.18
C PRO A 54 7.01 7.27 -10.86
N ILE A 55 6.83 6.81 -9.62
CA ILE A 55 7.19 5.46 -9.17
C ILE A 55 6.35 4.48 -10.04
N ARG A 56 6.75 4.34 -11.30
CA ARG A 56 6.21 3.47 -12.35
C ARG A 56 7.15 2.28 -12.38
N LYS A 57 7.27 1.61 -11.24
CA LYS A 57 8.01 0.35 -11.17
C LYS A 57 7.07 -0.72 -11.73
N GLN A 58 7.30 -1.11 -12.98
CA GLN A 58 6.52 -2.16 -13.65
C GLN A 58 6.77 -3.58 -13.10
N HIS A 59 7.63 -3.74 -12.08
CA HIS A 59 7.94 -5.04 -11.47
C HIS A 59 8.36 -4.83 -10.02
N VAL A 60 7.47 -5.13 -9.09
CA VAL A 60 7.69 -4.88 -7.66
C VAL A 60 7.52 -6.18 -6.89
N SER A 61 8.61 -6.80 -6.43
CA SER A 61 8.50 -7.99 -5.59
C SER A 61 8.04 -7.67 -4.15
N LYS A 62 8.41 -6.51 -3.61
CA LYS A 62 7.91 -5.94 -2.34
C LYS A 62 8.20 -4.44 -2.31
N GLU A 63 7.17 -3.61 -2.13
CA GLU A 63 7.28 -2.17 -1.89
C GLU A 63 6.69 -1.86 -0.52
N LEU A 64 7.43 -1.07 0.25
CA LEU A 64 6.96 -0.54 1.51
C LEU A 64 6.96 0.95 1.32
N LEU A 65 5.79 1.58 1.34
CA LEU A 65 5.69 3.02 1.32
C LEU A 65 5.51 3.52 2.75
N TYR A 66 6.58 4.10 3.27
CA TYR A 66 6.58 4.76 4.58
C TYR A 66 6.38 6.24 4.39
N VAL A 67 5.80 6.92 5.37
CA VAL A 67 6.06 8.35 5.54
C VAL A 67 7.42 8.52 6.25
N HIS A 68 8.26 9.49 5.89
CA HIS A 68 9.54 9.74 6.58
C HIS A 68 9.24 10.07 8.04
N ASP A 69 10.01 9.49 8.97
CA ASP A 69 9.74 9.50 10.42
C ASP A 69 8.42 8.80 10.86
N ALA A 70 7.77 8.06 9.96
CA ALA A 70 6.53 7.34 10.24
C ALA A 70 6.72 5.92 10.74
N VAL A 71 5.74 5.50 11.54
CA VAL A 71 5.51 4.09 11.87
C VAL A 71 4.36 3.49 11.06
N VAL A 72 3.47 4.32 10.50
CA VAL A 72 2.42 3.82 9.59
C VAL A 72 3.01 3.52 8.21
N VAL A 73 2.64 2.39 7.63
CA VAL A 73 3.18 1.87 6.37
C VAL A 73 2.04 1.40 5.50
N ALA A 74 2.09 1.74 4.20
CA ALA A 74 1.35 1.01 3.18
C ALA A 74 2.29 -0.06 2.60
N GLU A 75 1.99 -1.34 2.82
CA GLU A 75 2.80 -2.44 2.30
C GLU A 75 2.14 -3.02 1.04
N PHE A 76 2.95 -3.30 0.02
CA PHE A 76 2.51 -3.93 -1.22
C PHE A 76 3.51 -5.01 -1.69
N SER A 77 3.02 -6.09 -2.26
CA SER A 77 3.85 -7.09 -2.94
C SER A 77 3.14 -7.60 -4.19
N VAL A 78 3.79 -7.49 -5.36
CA VAL A 78 3.22 -7.94 -6.62
C VAL A 78 3.73 -9.33 -6.95
N ASP A 79 2.84 -10.31 -6.91
CA ASP A 79 3.13 -11.69 -7.26
C ASP A 79 2.60 -12.02 -8.65
N LEU A 80 3.51 -11.92 -9.62
CA LEU A 80 3.21 -12.24 -11.03
C LEU A 80 2.91 -13.73 -11.24
N SER A 81 3.46 -14.61 -10.41
CA SER A 81 3.26 -16.07 -10.53
C SER A 81 1.87 -16.48 -10.08
N MET A 82 1.39 -15.91 -8.97
CA MET A 82 0.07 -16.17 -8.40
C MET A 82 -1.01 -15.22 -8.93
N LYS A 83 -0.64 -14.31 -9.85
CA LYS A 83 -1.53 -13.30 -10.45
C LYS A 83 -2.31 -12.51 -9.41
N ARG A 84 -1.59 -11.97 -8.42
CA ARG A 84 -2.17 -11.15 -7.36
C ARG A 84 -1.21 -10.08 -6.88
N VAL A 85 -1.79 -9.03 -6.32
CA VAL A 85 -1.08 -8.05 -5.50
C VAL A 85 -1.53 -8.25 -4.06
N TRP A 86 -0.56 -8.37 -3.15
CA TRP A 86 -0.78 -8.39 -1.71
C TRP A 86 -0.62 -6.98 -1.16
N TYR A 87 -1.39 -6.65 -0.12
CA TYR A 87 -1.27 -5.37 0.56
C TYR A 87 -1.79 -5.42 1.98
N ASP A 88 -1.29 -4.50 2.80
CA ASP A 88 -1.74 -4.25 4.15
C ASP A 88 -1.34 -2.84 4.62
N VAL A 89 -1.91 -2.44 5.74
CA VAL A 89 -1.43 -1.29 6.52
C VAL A 89 -0.69 -1.84 7.72
N SER A 90 0.45 -1.27 8.06
CA SER A 90 1.22 -1.65 9.25
C SER A 90 1.44 -0.44 10.15
N ILE A 91 1.28 -0.63 11.45
CA ILE A 91 1.70 0.31 12.49
C ILE A 91 2.79 -0.32 13.37
N VAL A 92 3.45 -1.36 12.86
CA VAL A 92 4.56 -2.02 13.54
C VAL A 92 5.81 -1.15 13.40
N PRO A 93 6.36 -0.62 14.50
CA PRO A 93 7.58 0.18 14.43
C PRO A 93 8.75 -0.59 13.81
N PRO A 94 9.56 0.04 12.94
CA PRO A 94 10.83 -0.53 12.51
C PRO A 94 11.70 -0.94 13.70
N GLY A 95 12.36 -2.09 13.64
CA GLY A 95 13.18 -2.62 14.74
C GLY A 95 12.41 -3.37 15.83
N SER A 96 11.14 -3.68 15.61
CA SER A 96 10.30 -4.43 16.56
C SER A 96 10.65 -5.93 16.67
N GLU A 97 11.27 -6.51 15.63
CA GLU A 97 11.75 -7.89 15.41
C GLU A 97 10.88 -9.07 15.91
N SER A 98 10.55 -9.13 17.20
CA SER A 98 9.90 -10.28 17.84
C SER A 98 8.83 -9.91 18.89
N CYS A 99 8.30 -8.70 18.87
CA CYS A 99 7.15 -8.36 19.71
C CYS A 99 5.90 -9.16 19.32
N THR A 100 5.01 -9.40 20.29
CA THR A 100 3.79 -10.21 20.11
C THR A 100 2.50 -9.41 20.18
N ASN A 101 2.60 -8.11 20.48
CA ASN A 101 1.49 -7.17 20.54
C ASN A 101 2.03 -5.73 20.41
N LEU A 102 1.15 -4.79 20.09
CA LEU A 102 1.51 -3.39 19.85
C LEU A 102 2.27 -2.76 21.03
N GLU A 103 1.78 -2.93 22.27
CA GLU A 103 2.41 -2.36 23.46
C GLU A 103 3.88 -2.79 23.59
N GLU A 104 4.16 -4.08 23.36
CA GLU A 104 5.50 -4.61 23.37
C GLU A 104 6.37 -4.01 22.25
N CYS A 105 5.84 -3.86 21.04
CA CYS A 105 6.55 -3.26 19.92
C CYS A 105 6.93 -1.80 20.20
N LEU A 106 5.99 -1.02 20.73
CA LEU A 106 6.22 0.38 21.11
C LEU A 106 7.29 0.51 22.19
N ARG A 107 7.21 -0.31 23.24
CA ARG A 107 8.19 -0.32 24.33
C ARG A 107 9.61 -0.65 23.85
N ARG A 108 9.75 -1.58 22.90
CA ARG A 108 11.07 -1.99 22.37
C ARG A 108 11.71 -0.92 21.50
N THR A 109 10.90 -0.22 20.73
CA THR A 109 11.39 0.75 19.72
C THR A 109 11.42 2.19 20.23
N ASN A 110 10.79 2.45 21.39
CA ASN A 110 10.63 3.79 21.96
C ASN A 110 9.97 4.76 20.98
N THR A 111 8.97 4.27 20.25
CA THR A 111 8.17 5.04 19.26
C THR A 111 6.72 5.16 19.70
N THR A 112 5.97 6.04 19.04
CA THR A 112 4.52 6.22 19.27
C THR A 112 3.63 5.36 18.38
N GLY A 113 4.18 4.60 17.42
CA GLY A 113 3.40 3.65 16.60
C GLY A 113 2.61 4.24 15.44
N PHE A 114 2.38 5.55 15.42
CA PHE A 114 1.49 6.17 14.44
C PHE A 114 1.80 7.66 14.30
N ASN A 115 1.62 8.20 13.09
CA ASN A 115 1.83 9.63 12.81
C ASN A 115 0.78 10.22 11.85
N VAL A 116 0.36 9.51 10.80
CA VAL A 116 -0.65 9.98 9.84
C VAL A 116 -1.72 8.92 9.59
N PRO A 117 -3.00 9.29 9.44
CA PRO A 117 -4.02 8.38 8.95
C PRO A 117 -3.71 7.88 7.54
N LEU A 118 -4.05 6.63 7.25
CA LEU A 118 -3.77 5.98 5.98
C LEU A 118 -4.94 5.12 5.54
N LEU A 119 -5.31 5.24 4.26
CA LEU A 119 -6.29 4.41 3.56
C LEU A 119 -5.63 3.80 2.32
N ILE A 120 -5.78 2.50 2.14
CA ILE A 120 -5.53 1.79 0.88
C ILE A 120 -6.90 1.37 0.32
N ASN A 121 -7.29 1.89 -0.83
CA ASN A 121 -8.57 1.63 -1.46
C ASN A 121 -8.41 1.02 -2.87
N PRO A 122 -8.78 -0.26 -3.08
CA PRO A 122 -8.89 -0.84 -4.42
C PRO A 122 -10.06 -0.24 -5.19
N ILE A 123 -9.82 0.48 -6.29
CA ILE A 123 -10.87 1.27 -6.96
C ILE A 123 -11.68 0.48 -8.00
N ASN A 124 -11.09 -0.53 -8.64
CA ASN A 124 -11.74 -1.32 -9.70
C ASN A 124 -12.18 -2.73 -9.26
N TYR A 125 -11.93 -3.09 -8.00
CA TYR A 125 -12.31 -4.38 -7.40
C TYR A 125 -12.89 -4.21 -5.99
N GLN A 126 -13.89 -3.33 -5.87
CA GLN A 126 -14.57 -3.09 -4.60
C GLN A 126 -15.42 -4.31 -4.19
N HIS A 127 -15.33 -4.71 -2.91
CA HIS A 127 -16.15 -5.74 -2.26
C HIS A 127 -15.84 -7.22 -2.60
N ASN A 128 -14.66 -7.71 -2.21
CA ASN A 128 -14.33 -9.14 -2.12
C ASN A 128 -14.72 -9.96 -3.36
N VAL A 129 -13.91 -9.84 -4.41
CA VAL A 129 -14.05 -10.67 -5.61
C VAL A 129 -13.37 -12.01 -5.35
N ALA A 130 -14.13 -13.10 -5.16
CA ALA A 130 -13.55 -14.43 -5.04
C ALA A 130 -12.63 -14.76 -6.24
N PRO A 131 -11.44 -15.34 -6.05
CA PRO A 131 -10.88 -15.92 -4.82
C PRO A 131 -10.09 -14.92 -3.93
N TYR A 132 -10.22 -13.63 -4.16
CA TYR A 132 -9.48 -12.57 -3.48
C TYR A 132 -10.23 -12.01 -2.27
N ASN A 133 -9.50 -11.51 -1.27
CA ASN A 133 -10.04 -10.73 -0.15
C ASN A 133 -9.92 -9.22 -0.44
N CYS A 134 -10.50 -8.85 -1.58
CA CYS A 134 -10.57 -7.55 -2.24
C CYS A 134 -11.20 -6.38 -1.49
N HIS A 135 -10.60 -5.73 -0.48
CA HIS A 135 -11.27 -4.60 0.20
C HIS A 135 -10.35 -3.58 0.89
N TYR A 136 -10.84 -2.36 1.03
CA TYR A 136 -10.08 -1.26 1.60
C TYR A 136 -9.51 -1.59 3.00
N ARG A 137 -8.36 -1.00 3.32
CA ARG A 137 -7.72 -0.99 4.65
C ARG A 137 -7.60 0.43 5.14
N ILE A 138 -8.01 0.70 6.38
CA ILE A 138 -7.96 2.06 6.92
C ILE A 138 -7.47 2.14 8.35
N CYS A 139 -6.57 3.06 8.62
CA CYS A 139 -6.01 3.30 9.94
C CYS A 139 -6.07 4.79 10.27
N TYR A 140 -6.91 5.17 11.23
CA TYR A 140 -7.06 6.57 11.66
C TYR A 140 -6.23 6.93 12.89
N GLU A 141 -5.81 5.93 13.65
CA GLU A 141 -5.13 6.11 14.92
C GLU A 141 -4.29 4.88 15.26
N ASN A 142 -3.42 5.05 16.25
CA ASN A 142 -2.63 3.95 16.78
C ASN A 142 -3.55 2.85 17.35
N GLY A 143 -3.24 1.58 17.07
CA GLY A 143 -4.11 0.46 17.46
C GLY A 143 -5.36 0.28 16.60
N CYS A 144 -5.39 0.84 15.38
CA CYS A 144 -6.49 0.64 14.44
C CYS A 144 -6.68 -0.86 14.06
N PRO A 145 -7.92 -1.38 14.02
CA PRO A 145 -8.19 -2.81 13.79
C PRO A 145 -7.71 -3.36 12.45
N ASP A 146 -7.54 -2.51 11.45
CA ASP A 146 -7.22 -2.88 10.07
C ASP A 146 -5.72 -2.99 9.80
N ALA A 147 -4.86 -2.54 10.71
CA ALA A 147 -3.42 -2.57 10.52
C ALA A 147 -2.76 -3.73 11.28
N TYR A 148 -1.59 -4.16 10.78
CA TYR A 148 -0.65 -4.97 11.54
C TYR A 148 -0.24 -4.25 12.82
N MET A 149 -0.51 -4.88 13.95
CA MET A 149 -0.13 -4.36 15.28
C MET A 149 1.18 -4.97 15.80
N PHE A 150 1.61 -6.09 15.22
CA PHE A 150 2.84 -6.80 15.54
C PHE A 150 3.26 -7.67 14.33
N PRO A 151 4.53 -8.11 14.22
CA PRO A 151 5.06 -8.75 13.01
C PRO A 151 4.32 -9.99 12.50
N THR A 152 3.63 -10.72 13.38
CA THR A 152 2.91 -11.97 13.05
C THR A 152 1.40 -11.82 13.08
N ASP A 153 0.88 -10.59 12.90
CA ASP A 153 -0.56 -10.30 12.80
C ASP A 153 -1.10 -10.66 11.40
N ASP A 154 -0.87 -11.90 10.98
CA ASP A 154 -1.00 -12.33 9.57
C ASP A 154 -2.43 -12.32 9.01
N ILE A 155 -3.42 -12.04 9.85
CA ILE A 155 -4.82 -11.94 9.44
C ILE A 155 -5.16 -10.61 8.75
N LYS A 156 -4.24 -9.63 8.75
CA LYS A 156 -4.46 -8.28 8.18
C LYS A 156 -4.10 -8.19 6.69
N THR A 157 -3.30 -9.12 6.18
CA THR A 157 -2.90 -9.18 4.77
C THR A 157 -4.10 -9.39 3.85
N MET A 158 -4.17 -8.57 2.81
CA MET A 158 -5.15 -8.64 1.74
C MET A 158 -4.50 -8.96 0.41
N ASN A 159 -5.31 -9.38 -0.56
CA ASN A 159 -4.90 -9.53 -1.94
C ASN A 159 -6.00 -9.11 -2.91
N CYS A 160 -5.58 -8.61 -4.08
CA CYS A 160 -6.43 -8.27 -5.22
C CYS A 160 -5.85 -8.88 -6.53
N PRO A 161 -6.61 -8.90 -7.65
CA PRO A 161 -6.09 -9.18 -8.98
C PRO A 161 -4.91 -8.28 -9.39
N LEU A 162 -4.03 -8.74 -10.31
CA LEU A 162 -2.86 -7.95 -10.76
C LEU A 162 -3.21 -6.63 -11.47
N ASP A 163 -4.37 -6.53 -12.08
CA ASP A 163 -4.84 -5.33 -12.78
C ASP A 163 -5.62 -4.38 -11.85
N THR A 164 -5.45 -4.54 -10.54
CA THR A 164 -6.05 -3.64 -9.56
C THR A 164 -5.38 -2.27 -9.61
N MET A 165 -6.22 -1.25 -9.50
CA MET A 165 -5.82 0.12 -9.28
C MET A 165 -6.10 0.45 -7.81
N PHE A 166 -5.18 1.14 -7.14
CA PHE A 166 -5.29 1.54 -5.75
C PHE A 166 -5.19 3.05 -5.62
N ASP A 167 -6.07 3.62 -4.82
CA ASP A 167 -5.87 4.93 -4.22
C ASP A 167 -5.30 4.73 -2.82
N VAL A 168 -4.12 5.31 -2.57
CA VAL A 168 -3.43 5.29 -1.27
C VAL A 168 -3.48 6.72 -0.73
N THR A 169 -4.35 6.94 0.25
CA THR A 169 -4.67 8.27 0.76
C THR A 169 -4.11 8.45 2.16
N PHE A 170 -3.30 9.50 2.33
CA PHE A 170 -2.80 9.95 3.62
C PHE A 170 -3.71 11.05 4.17
N CYS A 171 -4.02 10.97 5.45
CA CYS A 171 -5.02 11.81 6.14
C CYS A 171 -6.43 11.80 5.50
N PRO A 172 -7.01 10.62 5.17
CA PRO A 172 -8.37 10.55 4.64
C PRO A 172 -9.40 11.17 5.59
N ASP A 173 -10.43 11.85 5.04
CA ASP A 173 -11.52 12.41 5.83
C ASP A 173 -12.53 11.34 6.33
N LEU A 174 -12.84 10.32 5.51
CA LEU A 174 -13.76 9.20 5.83
C LEU A 174 -13.41 7.94 5.00
N PRO A 175 -13.85 6.73 5.42
CA PRO A 175 -13.72 5.52 4.59
C PRO A 175 -14.50 5.67 3.28
N PRO A 176 -14.05 5.02 2.18
CA PRO A 176 -14.71 5.06 0.87
C PRO A 176 -16.03 4.28 0.84
#